data_AF-A0A966SXR0-F1
#
_entry.id   AF-A0A966SXR0-F1
#
_cell.length_a   1.000
_cell.length_b   1.000
_cell.length_c   1.000
_cell.angle_alpha   90.00
_cell.angle_beta   90.00
_cell.angle_gamma   90.00
#
_symmetry.space_group_name_H-M   'P 1'
#
loop_
_entity.id
_entity.type
_entity.pdbx_description
1 polymer ?
#
loop_
_entity_poly.entity_id
_entity_poly.type
_entity_poly.pdbx_seq_one_letter_code
_entity_poly.pdbx_strand_id
1 'polypeptide(L)'
;ASGLTLQVGANRADSLTYTISSSKATNLYANFTAMSAAGTLNVSYQSNASAMISAVDSAVNTVSGTRASIGAMQNRFASATNYLSVAAENTAAANSRVADADIASSMSELVRAQILQQAGISVLAQANQSPALVLQLLR
;
A
#
# COMPACT_ATOMS: atom_id res chain seq x y z
N ALA A 1 9.05 -5.79 25.29
CA ALA A 1 9.33 -6.26 23.91
C ALA A 1 8.91 -5.15 22.95
N SER A 2 9.84 -4.60 22.18
CA SER A 2 9.53 -3.62 21.14
C SER A 2 8.81 -4.36 20.00
N GLY A 3 7.54 -4.04 19.78
CA GLY A 3 6.76 -4.64 18.71
C GLY A 3 7.32 -4.29 17.32
N LEU A 4 7.15 -5.20 16.37
CA LEU A 4 7.34 -4.93 14.96
C LEU A 4 6.18 -4.05 14.49
N THR A 5 6.47 -2.83 14.04
CA THR A 5 5.48 -1.94 13.42
C THR A 5 5.72 -1.91 11.93
N LEU A 6 4.71 -2.28 11.15
CA LEU A 6 4.77 -2.29 9.69
C LEU A 6 3.79 -1.27 9.15
N GLN A 7 4.25 -0.47 8.19
CA GLN A 7 3.40 0.48 7.47
C GLN A 7 2.60 -0.28 6.42
N VAL A 8 1.26 -0.25 6.51
CA VAL A 8 0.33 -1.03 5.68
C VAL A 8 -0.61 -0.15 4.86
N GLY A 9 -0.37 1.15 4.80
CA GLY A 9 -1.14 2.08 3.98
C GLY A 9 -0.36 3.32 3.57
N ALA A 10 -0.96 4.12 2.69
CA ALA A 10 -0.36 5.33 2.14
C ALA A 10 -0.26 6.46 3.18
N ASN A 11 -1.09 6.44 4.23
CA ASN A 11 -1.10 7.47 5.27
C ASN A 11 -0.30 7.05 6.50
N ARG A 12 0.37 7.99 7.17
CA ARG A 12 1.17 7.73 8.39
C ARG A 12 0.42 7.00 9.52
N ALA A 13 -0.90 7.03 9.54
CA ALA A 13 -1.72 6.35 10.54
C ALA A 13 -1.96 4.86 10.22
N ASP A 14 -1.76 4.44 8.98
CA ASP A 14 -2.00 3.07 8.51
C ASP A 14 -0.83 2.16 8.88
N SER A 15 -0.64 1.93 10.16
CA SER A 15 0.41 1.05 10.69
C SER A 15 -0.17 -0.14 11.45
N LEU A 16 0.44 -1.30 11.27
CA LEU A 16 0.12 -2.53 11.96
C LEU A 16 1.28 -2.88 12.90
N THR A 17 1.04 -2.73 14.20
CA THR A 17 2.01 -3.11 15.24
C THR A 17 1.68 -4.51 15.77
N TYR A 18 2.70 -5.35 15.83
CA TYR A 18 2.64 -6.67 16.46
C TYR A 18 3.76 -6.86 17.45
N THR A 19 3.41 -7.34 18.63
CA THR A 19 4.41 -7.70 19.63
C THR A 19 4.26 -9.16 19.98
N ILE A 20 5.27 -9.96 19.68
CA ILE A 20 5.43 -11.27 20.31
C ILE A 20 5.81 -10.98 21.77
N SER A 21 4.87 -11.19 22.68
CA SER A 21 5.10 -10.97 24.11
C SER A 21 6.15 -11.97 24.61
N SER A 22 7.39 -11.52 24.77
CA SER A 22 8.50 -12.32 25.31
C SER A 22 8.17 -12.91 26.68
N SER A 23 7.30 -12.23 27.44
CA SER A 23 6.74 -12.70 28.70
C SER A 23 6.02 -14.04 28.59
N LYS A 24 5.39 -14.40 27.46
CA LYS A 24 4.79 -15.73 27.28
C LYS A 24 5.87 -16.83 27.24
N ALA A 25 6.95 -16.62 26.49
CA ALA A 25 8.07 -17.56 26.42
C ALA A 25 8.82 -17.65 27.77
N THR A 26 9.04 -16.52 28.45
CA THR A 26 9.66 -16.49 29.79
C THR A 26 8.82 -17.24 30.82
N ASN A 27 7.49 -17.11 30.80
CA ASN A 27 6.60 -17.83 31.72
C ASN A 27 6.61 -19.34 31.48
N LEU A 28 6.61 -19.78 30.21
CA LEU A 28 6.77 -21.20 29.86
C LEU A 28 8.10 -21.75 30.40
N TYR A 29 9.20 -21.04 30.13
CA TYR A 29 10.52 -21.44 30.61
C TYR A 29 10.57 -21.51 32.13
N ALA A 30 10.09 -20.49 32.83
CA ALA A 30 10.04 -20.46 34.29
C ALA A 30 9.22 -21.61 34.88
N ASN A 31 8.12 -22.00 34.23
CA ASN A 31 7.29 -23.13 34.65
C ASN A 31 8.06 -24.46 34.58
N PHE A 32 8.75 -24.73 33.46
CA PHE A 32 9.58 -25.94 33.35
C PHE A 32 10.80 -25.93 34.28
N THR A 33 11.43 -24.77 34.50
CA THR A 33 12.52 -24.64 35.48
C THR A 33 12.05 -24.92 36.90
N ALA A 34 10.87 -24.42 37.29
CA ALA A 34 10.28 -24.68 38.60
C ALA A 34 9.94 -26.17 38.78
N MET A 35 9.41 -26.82 37.74
CA MET A 35 9.13 -28.26 37.76
C MET A 35 10.39 -29.11 37.88
N SER A 36 11.49 -28.69 37.21
CA SER A 36 12.80 -29.33 37.32
C SER A 36 13.38 -29.17 38.73
N ALA A 37 13.34 -27.97 39.30
CA ALA A 37 13.80 -27.70 40.67
C ALA A 37 13.00 -28.48 41.72
N ALA A 38 11.71 -28.71 41.47
CA ALA A 38 10.84 -29.52 42.32
C ALA A 38 11.00 -31.05 42.11
N GLY A 39 11.84 -31.50 41.17
CA GLY A 39 12.00 -32.93 40.82
C GLY A 39 10.76 -33.56 40.15
N THR A 40 9.77 -32.74 39.79
CA THR A 40 8.50 -33.17 39.18
C THR A 40 8.62 -33.37 37.66
N LEU A 41 9.75 -33.01 37.07
CA LEU A 41 10.07 -33.22 35.66
C LEU A 41 10.54 -34.67 35.43
N ASN A 42 9.71 -35.63 35.84
CA ASN A 42 9.97 -37.07 35.76
C ASN A 42 8.65 -37.83 35.53
N VAL A 43 8.69 -38.85 34.67
CA VAL A 43 7.55 -39.74 34.36
C VAL A 43 7.47 -41.00 35.21
N SER A 44 8.39 -41.22 36.16
CA SER A 44 8.41 -42.40 37.04
C SER A 44 7.17 -42.50 37.94
N TYR A 45 6.47 -41.39 38.20
CA TYR A 45 5.26 -41.36 39.03
C TYR A 45 4.09 -40.81 38.23
N GLN A 46 2.91 -41.41 38.42
CA GLN A 46 1.68 -41.02 37.72
C GLN A 46 1.31 -39.54 37.94
N SER A 47 1.47 -39.04 39.17
CA SER A 47 1.22 -37.63 39.50
C SER A 47 2.14 -36.68 38.73
N ASN A 48 3.41 -37.03 38.62
CA ASN A 48 4.41 -36.21 37.93
C ASN A 48 4.19 -36.26 36.41
N ALA A 49 3.87 -37.43 35.87
CA ALA A 49 3.49 -37.57 34.46
C ALA A 49 2.26 -36.71 34.11
N SER A 50 1.22 -36.68 34.96
CA SER A 50 0.03 -35.85 34.75
C SER A 50 0.36 -34.34 34.80
N ALA A 51 1.20 -33.92 35.74
CA ALA A 51 1.67 -32.53 35.82
C ALA A 51 2.49 -32.13 34.58
N MET A 52 3.37 -33.02 34.09
CA MET A 52 4.16 -32.79 32.87
C MET A 52 3.29 -32.65 31.63
N ILE A 53 2.28 -33.52 31.46
CA ILE A 53 1.34 -33.42 30.34
C ILE A 53 0.63 -32.06 30.37
N SER A 54 0.15 -31.64 31.55
CA SER A 54 -0.53 -30.34 31.71
C SER A 54 0.38 -29.15 31.36
N ALA A 55 1.66 -29.21 31.76
CA ALA A 55 2.64 -28.17 31.44
C ALA A 55 2.95 -28.12 29.94
N VAL A 56 3.10 -29.28 29.29
CA VAL A 56 3.29 -29.39 27.83
C VAL A 56 2.06 -28.88 27.08
N ASP A 57 0.85 -29.24 27.49
CA ASP A 57 -0.39 -28.74 26.86
C ASP A 57 -0.50 -27.22 26.95
N SER A 58 -0.18 -26.65 28.11
CA SER A 58 -0.13 -25.19 28.28
C SER A 58 0.91 -24.54 27.36
N ALA A 59 2.08 -25.17 27.22
CA ALA A 59 3.12 -24.70 26.33
C ALA A 59 2.68 -24.75 24.85
N VAL A 60 2.10 -25.87 24.42
CA VAL A 60 1.56 -26.06 23.07
C VAL A 60 0.47 -25.03 22.78
N ASN A 61 -0.47 -24.81 23.69
CA ASN A 61 -1.52 -23.81 23.54
C ASN A 61 -0.95 -22.38 23.40
N THR A 62 0.08 -22.06 24.17
CA THR A 62 0.74 -20.75 24.08
C THR A 62 1.43 -20.54 22.74
N VAL A 63 2.16 -21.54 22.25
CA VAL A 63 2.84 -21.48 20.94
C VAL A 63 1.81 -21.44 19.81
N SER A 64 0.78 -22.28 19.87
CA SER A 64 -0.30 -22.31 18.88
C SER A 64 -1.08 -21.00 18.84
N GLY A 65 -1.39 -20.38 19.98
CA GLY A 65 -2.01 -19.06 20.03
C GLY A 65 -1.13 -17.97 19.42
N THR A 66 0.18 -18.04 19.64
CA THR A 66 1.14 -17.12 19.01
C THR A 66 1.19 -17.32 17.48
N ARG A 67 1.21 -18.57 17.00
CA ARG A 67 1.15 -18.88 15.56
C ARG A 67 -0.16 -18.42 14.93
N ALA A 68 -1.29 -18.60 15.61
CA ALA A 68 -2.59 -18.14 15.12
C ALA A 68 -2.62 -16.60 14.96
N SER A 69 -2.05 -15.88 15.93
CA SER A 69 -1.96 -14.42 15.84
C SER A 69 -1.06 -13.95 14.69
N ILE A 70 0.08 -14.64 14.46
CA ILE A 70 0.94 -14.40 13.29
C ILE A 70 0.17 -14.69 11.99
N GLY A 71 -0.58 -15.78 11.91
CA GLY A 71 -1.39 -16.12 10.73
C GLY A 71 -2.48 -15.08 10.44
N ALA A 72 -3.19 -14.62 11.47
CA ALA A 72 -4.16 -13.54 11.33
C ALA A 72 -3.51 -12.25 10.81
N MET A 73 -2.31 -11.96 11.28
CA MET A 73 -1.53 -10.82 10.80
C MET A 73 -1.09 -10.97 9.34
N GLN A 74 -0.62 -12.16 8.94
CA GLN A 74 -0.29 -12.44 7.53
C GLN A 74 -1.50 -12.23 6.62
N ASN A 75 -2.69 -12.68 7.03
CA ASN A 75 -3.92 -12.42 6.28
C ASN A 75 -4.21 -10.93 6.14
N ARG A 76 -4.08 -10.16 7.22
CA ARG A 76 -4.24 -8.69 7.17
C ARG A 76 -3.21 -8.04 6.26
N PHE A 77 -1.95 -8.46 6.29
CA PHE A 77 -0.92 -7.96 5.37
C PHE A 77 -1.26 -8.28 3.92
N ALA A 78 -1.67 -9.51 3.61
CA ALA A 78 -2.06 -9.88 2.25
C ALA A 78 -3.25 -9.03 1.76
N SER A 79 -4.27 -8.82 2.59
CA SER A 79 -5.40 -7.95 2.25
C SER A 79 -4.98 -6.49 2.05
N ALA A 80 -4.11 -5.96 2.93
CA ALA A 80 -3.62 -4.59 2.81
C ALA A 80 -2.78 -4.39 1.55
N THR A 81 -1.90 -5.33 1.22
CA THR A 81 -1.11 -5.31 -0.02
C THR A 81 -2.01 -5.30 -1.25
N ASN A 82 -3.01 -6.20 -1.30
CA ASN A 82 -3.95 -6.24 -2.42
C ASN A 82 -4.73 -4.93 -2.56
N TYR A 83 -5.21 -4.37 -1.45
CA TYR A 83 -5.88 -3.07 -1.45
C TYR A 83 -4.97 -1.95 -1.95
N LEU A 84 -3.71 -1.92 -1.50
CA LEU A 84 -2.74 -0.91 -1.91
C LEU A 84 -2.38 -1.01 -3.40
N SER A 85 -2.25 -2.21 -3.94
CA SER A 85 -2.01 -2.41 -5.38
C SER A 85 -3.16 -1.86 -6.22
N VAL A 86 -4.41 -2.14 -5.84
CA VAL A 86 -5.59 -1.60 -6.52
C VAL A 86 -5.68 -0.08 -6.37
N ALA A 87 -5.40 0.45 -5.18
CA ALA A 87 -5.38 1.89 -4.95
C ALA A 87 -4.31 2.58 -5.81
N ALA A 88 -3.11 2.00 -5.89
CA ALA A 88 -2.01 2.52 -6.72
C ALA A 88 -2.38 2.52 -8.21
N GLU A 89 -3.00 1.46 -8.71
CA GLU A 89 -3.48 1.38 -10.10
C GLU A 89 -4.55 2.45 -10.39
N ASN A 90 -5.53 2.61 -9.49
CA ASN A 90 -6.56 3.63 -9.62
C ASN A 90 -5.99 5.06 -9.60
N THR A 91 -5.02 5.34 -8.71
CA THR A 91 -4.35 6.64 -8.65
C THR A 91 -3.51 6.89 -9.89
N ALA A 92 -2.79 5.89 -10.40
CA ALA A 92 -2.03 6.01 -11.64
C ALA A 92 -2.96 6.28 -12.84
N ALA A 93 -4.10 5.58 -12.93
CA ALA A 93 -5.09 5.80 -13.98
C ALA A 93 -5.73 7.20 -13.88
N ALA A 94 -6.04 7.69 -12.67
CA ALA A 94 -6.53 9.04 -12.46
C ALA A 94 -5.50 10.09 -12.89
N ASN A 95 -4.23 9.92 -12.51
CA ASN A 95 -3.14 10.81 -12.92
C ASN A 95 -2.94 10.81 -14.45
N SER A 96 -3.02 9.65 -15.10
CA SER A 96 -2.95 9.56 -16.57
C SER A 96 -4.07 10.37 -17.22
N ARG A 97 -5.32 10.26 -16.73
CA ARG A 97 -6.44 11.03 -17.28
C ARG A 97 -6.29 12.53 -17.11
N VAL A 98 -5.76 12.98 -15.96
CA VAL A 98 -5.47 14.39 -15.72
C VAL A 98 -4.37 14.88 -16.67
N ALA A 99 -3.28 14.14 -16.78
CA ALA A 99 -2.18 14.48 -17.70
C ALA A 99 -2.64 14.50 -19.16
N ASP A 100 -3.45 13.53 -19.59
CA ASP A 100 -3.99 13.48 -20.94
C ASP A 100 -4.94 14.66 -21.23
N ALA A 101 -5.75 15.08 -20.24
CA ALA A 101 -6.62 16.24 -20.36
C ALA A 101 -5.84 17.56 -20.47
N ASP A 102 -4.76 17.71 -19.70
CA ASP A 102 -3.87 18.88 -19.76
C ASP A 102 -3.07 18.94 -21.07
N ILE A 103 -2.65 17.78 -21.61
CA ILE A 103 -2.03 17.70 -22.93
C ILE A 103 -3.06 18.04 -24.01
N ALA A 104 -4.29 17.55 -23.91
CA ALA A 104 -5.34 17.87 -24.88
C ALA A 104 -5.68 19.37 -24.90
N SER A 105 -5.72 20.05 -23.73
CA SER A 105 -5.98 21.49 -23.67
C SER A 105 -4.84 22.29 -24.28
N SER A 106 -3.59 22.00 -23.93
CA SER A 106 -2.40 22.67 -24.48
C SER A 106 -2.23 22.45 -25.99
N MET A 107 -2.52 21.25 -26.50
CA MET A 107 -2.55 20.97 -27.94
C MET A 107 -3.66 21.74 -28.65
N SER A 108 -4.85 21.87 -28.04
CA SER A 108 -5.95 22.66 -28.59
C SER A 108 -5.60 24.15 -28.69
N GLU A 109 -4.93 24.69 -27.67
CA GLU A 109 -4.41 26.06 -27.67
C GLU A 109 -3.31 26.26 -28.72
N LEU A 110 -2.39 25.31 -28.84
CA LEU A 110 -1.34 25.32 -29.88
C LEU A 110 -1.95 25.31 -31.29
N VAL A 111 -2.90 24.42 -31.55
CA VAL A 111 -3.61 24.35 -32.84
C VAL A 111 -4.38 25.63 -33.10
N ARG A 112 -5.08 26.17 -32.09
CA ARG A 112 -5.79 27.46 -32.22
C ARG A 112 -4.84 28.59 -32.58
N ALA A 113 -3.66 28.66 -31.94
CA ALA A 113 -2.65 29.65 -32.24
C ALA A 113 -2.10 29.49 -33.67
N GLN A 114 -1.83 28.26 -34.12
CA GLN A 114 -1.39 27.97 -35.49
C GLN A 114 -2.45 28.35 -36.54
N ILE A 115 -3.72 28.02 -36.29
CA ILE A 115 -4.84 28.40 -37.18
C ILE A 115 -4.96 29.92 -37.26
N LEU A 116 -4.85 30.64 -36.13
CA LEU A 116 -4.88 32.11 -36.12
C LEU A 116 -3.70 32.72 -36.90
N GLN A 117 -2.51 32.13 -36.79
CA GLN A 117 -1.35 32.57 -37.57
C GLN A 117 -1.55 32.34 -39.08
N GLN A 118 -2.03 31.16 -39.48
CA GLN A 118 -2.28 30.84 -40.88
C GLN A 118 -3.44 31.66 -41.46
N ALA A 119 -4.52 31.86 -40.69
CA ALA A 119 -5.62 32.75 -41.04
C ALA A 119 -5.17 34.20 -41.13
N GLY A 120 -4.32 34.68 -40.20
CA GLY A 120 -3.73 36.01 -40.25
C GLY A 120 -2.94 36.26 -41.53
N ILE A 121 -2.11 35.29 -41.95
CA ILE A 121 -1.36 35.35 -43.22
C ILE A 121 -2.31 35.34 -44.42
N SER A 122 -3.33 34.47 -44.44
CA SER A 122 -4.31 34.40 -45.53
C SER A 122 -5.15 35.68 -45.64
N VAL A 123 -5.56 36.25 -44.51
CA VAL A 123 -6.32 37.51 -44.45
C VAL A 123 -5.44 38.68 -44.90
N LEU A 124 -4.18 38.73 -44.47
CA LEU A 124 -3.20 39.72 -44.99
C LEU A 124 -2.99 39.58 -46.49
N ALA A 125 -2.85 38.36 -47.01
CA ALA A 125 -2.70 38.11 -48.44
C ALA A 125 -3.94 38.58 -49.23
N GLN A 126 -5.14 38.32 -48.72
CA GLN A 126 -6.39 38.71 -49.37
C GLN A 126 -6.67 40.23 -49.26
N ALA A 127 -6.32 40.83 -48.13
CA ALA A 127 -6.37 42.29 -47.93
C ALA A 127 -5.36 43.03 -48.84
N ASN A 128 -4.22 42.42 -49.18
CA ASN A 128 -3.26 43.00 -50.13
C ASN A 128 -3.71 42.88 -51.60
N GLN A 129 -4.55 41.90 -51.95
CA GLN A 129 -5.07 41.74 -53.32
C GLN A 129 -6.30 42.62 -53.60
N SER A 130 -7.10 42.94 -52.58
CA SER A 130 -8.31 43.76 -52.75
C SER A 130 -8.04 45.18 -53.32
N PRO A 131 -7.01 45.93 -52.89
CA PRO A 131 -6.67 47.24 -53.46
C PRO A 131 -6.23 47.17 -54.93
N ALA A 132 -5.57 46.08 -55.35
CA ALA A 132 -5.09 45.91 -56.73
C ALA A 132 -6.25 45.71 -57.72
N LEU A 133 -7.33 45.04 -57.29
CA LEU A 133 -8.56 44.91 -58.09
C LEU A 133 -9.30 46.25 -58.23
N VAL A 134 -9.29 47.09 -57.19
CA VAL A 134 -9.89 48.43 -57.26
C VAL A 134 -9.11 49.34 -58.22
N LEU A 135 -7.79 49.24 -58.26
CA LEU A 135 -6.95 49.97 -59.23
C LEU A 135 -7.15 49.52 -60.69
N GLN A 136 -7.59 48.29 -60.94
CA GLN A 136 -7.98 47.83 -62.28
C GLN A 136 -9.34 48.39 -62.73
N LEU A 137 -10.24 48.71 -61.80
CA LEU A 137 -11.54 49.33 -62.09
C LEU A 137 -11.48 50.85 -62.28
N LEU A 138 -10.34 51.48 -61.97
CA LEU A 138 -10.07 52.92 -62.16
C LEU A 138 -9.25 53.22 -63.43
N ARG A 139 -9.12 52.25 -64.33
CA ARG A 139 -8.41 52.39 -65.63
C ARG A 139 -9.38 52.27 -66.80
#